data_AF-A0A7D9LT89-F1
#
_entry.id   AF-A0A7D9LT89-F1
#
_cell.length_a   1.000
_cell.length_b   1.000
_cell.length_c   1.000
_cell.angle_alpha   90.00
_cell.angle_beta   90.00
_cell.angle_gamma   90.00
#
_symmetry.space_group_name_H-M   'P 1'
#
loop_
_entity.id
_entity.type
_entity.pdbx_description
1 polymer ?
#
loop_
_entity_poly.entity_id
_entity_poly.type
_entity_poly.pdbx_seq_one_letter_code
_entity_poly.pdbx_strand_id
1 'polypeptide(L)'
;MEERMALDPKQKDVLDREEEQQLQNKSEPHNIDMYIEQFKKQIKAGLFYICCVCNRTLYKKSVIILKKTKYSVQNCFMVQCSFDGNEYICKTCHTKLLKSQLPCQAAVNNLFVDETPAELAALEKLEQILIAQRIVFEKIVIMPKGQQRKIKGAICNVPVECNQTCT
;
A
#
# COMPACT_ATOMS: atom_id res chain seq x y z
N MET A 1 55.61 14.83 -13.21
CA MET A 1 55.69 15.60 -11.95
C MET A 1 54.29 16.10 -11.69
N GLU A 2 53.43 15.25 -11.15
CA GLU A 2 52.05 15.62 -10.80
C GLU A 2 52.09 16.28 -9.42
N GLU A 3 51.85 17.59 -9.39
CA GLU A 3 51.61 18.33 -8.15
C GLU A 3 50.37 17.73 -7.48
N ARG A 4 50.56 17.12 -6.29
CA ARG A 4 49.44 16.84 -5.40
C ARG A 4 48.89 18.18 -4.94
N MET A 5 47.77 18.59 -5.52
CA MET A 5 46.99 19.72 -5.04
C MET A 5 46.59 19.43 -3.59
N ALA A 6 47.23 20.13 -2.64
CA ALA A 6 46.80 20.11 -1.26
C ALA A 6 45.41 20.78 -1.19
N LEU A 7 44.42 20.03 -0.69
CA LEU A 7 43.08 20.57 -0.42
C LEU A 7 43.18 21.82 0.47
N ASP A 8 42.45 22.86 0.08
CA ASP A 8 42.39 24.14 0.80
C ASP A 8 41.96 23.90 2.26
N PRO A 9 42.60 24.50 3.28
CA PRO A 9 42.29 24.28 4.69
C PRO A 9 40.81 24.43 5.02
N LYS A 10 40.10 25.32 4.33
CA LYS A 10 38.66 25.52 4.52
C LYS A 10 37.81 24.36 4.00
N GLN A 11 38.27 23.65 2.96
CA GLN A 11 37.57 22.50 2.40
C GLN A 11 37.75 21.25 3.28
N LYS A 12 38.91 21.09 3.92
CA LYS A 12 39.14 20.03 4.92
C LYS A 12 38.25 20.21 6.15
N ASP A 13 38.17 21.43 6.69
CA ASP A 13 37.32 21.75 7.85
C ASP A 13 35.82 21.48 7.60
N VAL A 14 35.35 21.64 6.36
CA VAL A 14 33.96 21.35 5.98
C VAL A 14 33.74 19.84 5.89
N LEU A 15 34.67 19.10 5.29
CA LEU A 15 34.58 17.64 5.17
C LEU A 15 34.66 16.95 6.54
N ASP A 16 35.54 17.41 7.42
CA ASP A 16 35.69 16.86 8.78
C ASP A 16 34.42 17.13 9.62
N ARG A 17 33.77 18.31 9.47
CA ARG A 17 32.48 18.61 10.13
C ARG A 17 31.32 17.80 9.56
N GLU A 18 31.32 17.51 8.26
CA GLU A 18 30.31 16.65 7.62
C GLU A 18 30.48 15.18 8.06
N GLU A 19 31.70 14.70 8.26
CA GLU A 19 31.98 13.37 8.84
C GLU A 19 31.58 13.31 10.32
N GLU A 20 31.88 14.33 11.13
CA GLU A 20 31.47 14.41 12.53
C GLU A 20 29.93 14.45 12.69
N GLN A 21 29.24 15.21 11.85
CA GLN A 21 27.77 15.22 11.80
C GLN A 21 27.18 13.88 11.36
N GLN A 22 27.84 13.16 10.45
CA GLN A 22 27.44 11.81 10.04
C GLN A 22 27.68 10.77 11.13
N LEU A 23 28.75 10.90 11.92
CA LEU A 23 28.99 10.04 13.08
C LEU A 23 28.01 10.32 14.24
N GLN A 24 27.64 11.58 14.47
CA GLN A 24 26.65 11.96 15.49
C GLN A 24 25.20 11.57 15.11
N ASN A 25 24.91 11.42 13.81
CA ASN A 25 23.61 10.95 13.30
C ASN A 25 23.51 9.42 13.16
N LYS A 26 24.49 8.64 13.64
CA LYS A 26 24.30 7.19 13.81
C LYS A 26 23.32 6.95 14.96
N SER A 27 22.04 6.98 14.65
CA SER A 27 20.98 6.48 15.53
C SER A 27 21.35 5.08 16.02
N GLU A 28 21.23 4.85 17.34
CA GLU A 28 21.30 3.55 18.02
C GLU A 28 20.77 2.43 17.11
N PRO A 29 21.45 1.26 17.04
CA PRO A 29 21.03 0.16 16.18
C PRO A 29 19.60 -0.21 16.55
N HIS A 30 18.66 0.21 15.72
CA HIS A 30 17.24 0.03 15.99
C HIS A 30 16.98 -1.46 16.13
N ASN A 31 16.56 -1.88 17.33
CA ASN A 31 16.18 -3.26 17.59
C ASN A 31 14.99 -3.62 16.67
N ILE A 32 15.04 -4.81 16.05
CA ILE A 32 13.96 -5.38 15.23
C ILE A 32 12.63 -5.32 15.99
N ASP A 33 12.64 -5.54 17.30
CA ASP A 33 11.44 -5.45 18.15
C ASP A 33 10.77 -4.08 18.08
N MET A 34 11.56 -3.00 18.04
CA MET A 34 11.03 -1.64 17.94
C MET A 34 10.35 -1.41 16.58
N TYR A 35 10.92 -1.92 15.48
CA TYR A 35 10.27 -1.86 14.17
C TYR A 35 8.98 -2.70 14.12
N ILE A 36 8.97 -3.86 14.77
CA ILE A 36 7.78 -4.70 14.89
C ILE A 36 6.69 -3.97 15.66
N GLU A 37 7.00 -3.35 16.79
CA GLU A 37 6.03 -2.57 17.58
C GLU A 37 5.51 -1.36 16.80
N GLN A 38 6.40 -0.63 16.14
CA GLN A 38 6.03 0.50 15.29
C GLN A 38 5.11 0.06 14.13
N PHE A 39 5.41 -1.07 13.49
CA PHE A 39 4.57 -1.65 12.46
C PHE A 39 3.21 -2.06 13.02
N LYS A 40 3.16 -2.81 14.14
CA LYS A 40 1.93 -3.21 14.84
C LYS A 40 1.06 -2.00 15.19
N LYS A 41 1.67 -0.92 15.69
CA LYS A 41 0.96 0.34 15.99
C LYS A 41 0.38 0.99 14.74
N GLN A 42 1.08 0.91 13.61
CA GLN A 42 0.62 1.48 12.34
C GLN A 42 -0.46 0.64 11.64
N ILE A 43 -0.47 -0.68 11.79
CA ILE A 43 -1.52 -1.55 11.23
C ILE A 43 -2.79 -1.58 12.08
N LYS A 44 -2.70 -1.27 13.39
CA LYS A 44 -3.89 -1.07 14.25
C LYS A 44 -4.85 -0.04 13.65
N ALA A 45 -4.31 0.99 13.00
CA ALA A 45 -5.10 1.80 12.08
C ALA A 45 -5.22 1.04 10.76
N GLY A 46 -6.29 0.25 10.61
CA GLY A 46 -6.58 -0.49 9.39
C GLY A 46 -6.71 0.38 8.13
N LEU A 47 -7.13 -0.24 7.03
CA LEU A 47 -7.30 0.41 5.73
C LEU A 47 -8.57 1.26 5.69
N PHE A 48 -8.60 2.36 6.44
CA PHE A 48 -9.81 3.20 6.59
C PHE A 48 -9.74 4.54 5.83
N TYR A 49 -8.62 4.84 5.16
CA TYR A 49 -8.44 6.12 4.46
C TYR A 49 -8.63 5.96 2.96
N ILE A 50 -9.62 6.65 2.41
CA ILE A 50 -10.02 6.57 1.00
C ILE A 50 -9.34 7.69 0.21
N CYS A 51 -8.67 7.34 -0.88
CA CYS A 51 -8.09 8.33 -1.80
C CYS A 51 -9.16 8.87 -2.76
N CYS A 52 -9.39 10.18 -2.81
CA CYS A 52 -10.39 10.81 -3.69
C CYS A 52 -10.05 10.77 -5.20
N VAL A 53 -8.95 10.12 -5.60
CA VAL A 53 -8.55 10.01 -7.02
C VAL A 53 -8.65 8.57 -7.51
N CYS A 54 -8.22 7.60 -6.70
CA CYS A 54 -8.23 6.17 -7.07
C CYS A 54 -9.22 5.32 -6.27
N ASN A 55 -9.96 5.93 -5.33
CA ASN A 55 -10.95 5.31 -4.44
C ASN A 55 -10.48 4.07 -3.65
N ARG A 56 -9.16 3.82 -3.61
CA ARG A 56 -8.60 2.74 -2.81
C ARG A 56 -8.59 3.10 -1.33
N THR A 57 -8.92 2.12 -0.50
CA THR A 57 -8.72 2.12 0.94
C THR A 57 -7.24 1.88 1.26
N LEU A 58 -6.67 2.74 2.09
CA LEU A 58 -5.23 2.83 2.34
C LEU A 58 -4.96 3.08 3.83
N TYR A 59 -3.73 2.78 4.25
CA TYR A 59 -3.24 3.11 5.57
C TYR A 59 -3.00 4.62 5.71
N LYS A 60 -3.13 5.16 6.94
CA LYS A 60 -2.86 6.58 7.23
C LYS A 60 -1.52 7.06 6.69
N LYS A 61 -0.48 6.24 6.83
CA LYS A 61 0.89 6.55 6.36
C LYS A 61 1.02 6.75 4.85
N SER A 62 0.07 6.22 4.07
CA SER A 62 0.07 6.23 2.61
C SER A 62 -0.75 7.37 2.01
N VAL A 63 -1.46 8.13 2.86
CA VAL A 63 -2.32 9.23 2.45
C VAL A 63 -1.90 10.55 3.07
N ILE A 64 -2.31 11.64 2.44
CA ILE A 64 -2.20 13.00 2.94
C ILE A 64 -3.57 13.68 2.80
N ILE A 65 -3.84 14.69 3.63
CA ILE A 65 -5.08 15.47 3.52
C ILE A 65 -5.12 16.16 2.16
N LEU A 66 -6.25 15.99 1.45
CA LEU A 66 -6.43 16.60 0.14
C LEU A 66 -6.59 18.12 0.28
N LYS A 67 -5.70 18.85 -0.41
CA LYS A 67 -5.84 20.30 -0.62
C LYS A 67 -6.00 20.54 -2.10
N LYS A 68 -7.24 20.67 -2.58
CA LYS A 68 -7.58 20.75 -4.01
C LYS A 68 -6.82 21.88 -4.72
N THR A 69 -6.58 23.00 -4.04
CA THR A 69 -5.82 24.15 -4.55
C THR A 69 -4.37 23.85 -4.98
N LYS A 70 -3.79 22.72 -4.59
CA LYS A 70 -2.41 22.34 -4.96
C LYS A 70 -2.27 21.77 -6.37
N TYR A 71 -3.37 21.44 -7.05
CA TYR A 71 -3.34 20.69 -8.30
C TYR A 71 -4.00 21.49 -9.42
N SER A 72 -3.42 21.46 -10.62
CA SER A 72 -4.05 22.08 -11.79
C SER A 72 -5.20 21.22 -12.34
N VAL A 73 -5.12 19.90 -12.19
CA VAL A 73 -6.11 18.94 -12.69
C VAL A 73 -7.17 18.68 -11.61
N GLN A 74 -8.36 19.25 -11.78
CA GLN A 74 -9.47 19.17 -10.80
C GLN A 74 -10.54 18.13 -11.15
N ASN A 75 -10.69 17.78 -12.43
CA ASN A 75 -11.72 16.86 -12.94
C ASN A 75 -11.49 15.38 -12.59
N CYS A 76 -10.44 15.06 -11.83
CA CYS A 76 -10.09 13.70 -11.45
C CYS A 76 -10.50 13.33 -10.01
N PHE A 77 -11.04 14.28 -9.25
CA PHE A 77 -11.46 14.06 -7.88
C PHE A 77 -12.87 13.48 -7.85
N MET A 78 -13.00 12.22 -7.47
CA MET A 78 -14.27 11.63 -7.06
C MET A 78 -14.36 11.74 -5.54
N VAL A 79 -15.15 12.69 -5.07
CA VAL A 79 -15.21 13.03 -3.65
C VAL A 79 -15.83 11.87 -2.87
N GLN A 80 -14.98 11.19 -2.09
CA GLN A 80 -15.38 10.27 -1.04
C GLN A 80 -14.70 10.70 0.26
N CYS A 81 -15.50 10.88 1.31
CA CYS A 81 -14.98 11.14 2.65
C CYS A 81 -14.56 9.82 3.29
N SER A 82 -13.45 9.85 4.02
CA SER A 82 -13.07 8.74 4.89
C SER A 82 -13.94 8.71 6.15
N PHE A 83 -13.77 7.68 6.98
CA PHE A 83 -14.56 7.49 8.22
C PHE A 83 -14.56 8.69 9.18
N ASP A 84 -13.53 9.54 9.10
CA ASP A 84 -13.34 10.75 9.91
C ASP A 84 -13.91 12.02 9.25
N GLY A 85 -14.65 11.88 8.16
CA GLY A 85 -15.23 12.99 7.40
C GLY A 85 -14.23 13.77 6.54
N ASN A 86 -12.95 13.39 6.55
CA ASN A 86 -11.90 14.09 5.81
C ASN A 86 -11.67 13.50 4.41
N GLU A 87 -11.26 14.37 3.48
CA GLU A 87 -10.82 13.99 2.14
C GLU A 87 -9.30 13.72 2.12
N TYR A 88 -8.90 12.60 1.52
CA TYR A 88 -7.50 12.20 1.45
C TYR A 88 -7.05 11.91 0.02
N ILE A 89 -5.75 12.05 -0.22
CA ILE A 89 -5.10 11.63 -1.46
C ILE A 89 -3.90 10.75 -1.14
N CYS A 90 -3.74 9.65 -1.88
CA CYS A 90 -2.61 8.76 -1.70
C CYS A 90 -1.32 9.38 -2.28
N LYS A 91 -0.17 9.02 -1.69
CA LYS A 91 1.14 9.53 -2.13
C LYS A 91 1.40 9.33 -3.63
N THR A 92 0.96 8.20 -4.19
CA THR A 92 1.10 7.91 -5.63
C THR A 92 0.29 8.87 -6.50
N CYS A 93 -0.98 9.13 -6.15
CA CYS A 93 -1.82 10.07 -6.89
C CYS A 93 -1.31 11.51 -6.72
N HIS A 94 -0.90 11.87 -5.50
CA HIS A 94 -0.30 13.17 -5.21
C HIS A 94 0.89 13.47 -6.13
N THR A 95 1.89 12.59 -6.21
CA THR A 95 3.09 12.79 -7.04
C THR A 95 2.76 12.91 -8.53
N LYS A 96 1.77 12.17 -9.04
CA LYS A 96 1.36 12.27 -10.44
C LYS A 96 0.58 13.56 -10.73
N LEU A 97 -0.34 13.95 -9.86
CA LEU A 97 -1.11 15.19 -10.04
C LEU A 97 -0.27 16.46 -9.88
N LEU A 98 0.79 16.43 -9.04
CA LEU A 98 1.76 17.53 -9.00
C LEU A 98 2.48 17.73 -10.33
N LYS A 99 2.65 16.66 -11.12
CA LYS A 99 3.20 16.71 -12.48
C LYS A 99 2.14 16.98 -13.55
N SER A 100 0.92 17.35 -13.14
CA SER A 100 -0.24 17.51 -14.03
C SER A 100 -0.56 16.26 -14.86
N GLN A 101 -0.21 15.07 -14.35
CA GLN A 101 -0.49 13.80 -14.99
C GLN A 101 -1.58 13.04 -14.25
N LEU A 102 -2.54 12.49 -15.00
CA LEU A 102 -3.58 11.66 -14.43
C LEU A 102 -3.00 10.29 -13.99
N PRO A 103 -3.25 9.84 -12.75
CA PRO A 103 -2.83 8.50 -12.33
C PRO A 103 -3.52 7.41 -13.15
N CYS A 104 -2.78 6.38 -13.55
CA CYS A 104 -3.35 5.23 -14.28
C CYS A 104 -4.42 4.53 -13.44
N GLN A 105 -4.25 4.53 -12.12
CA GLN A 105 -5.18 3.96 -11.15
C GLN A 105 -6.33 4.91 -10.78
N ALA A 106 -6.48 6.06 -11.46
CA ALA A 106 -7.56 6.98 -11.15
C ALA A 106 -8.91 6.35 -11.50
N ALA A 107 -9.91 6.57 -10.65
CA ALA A 107 -11.24 6.00 -10.80
C ALA A 107 -11.91 6.48 -12.10
N VAL A 108 -11.63 7.71 -12.52
CA VAL A 108 -12.07 8.28 -13.81
C VAL A 108 -11.56 7.51 -15.04
N ASN A 109 -10.57 6.61 -14.88
CA ASN A 109 -10.13 5.71 -15.96
C ASN A 109 -10.96 4.41 -15.99
N ASN A 110 -12.25 4.47 -15.62
CA ASN A 110 -13.12 3.29 -15.48
C ASN A 110 -12.58 2.25 -14.48
N LEU A 111 -11.94 2.73 -13.42
CA LEU A 111 -11.45 1.91 -12.29
C LEU A 111 -12.24 2.18 -11.01
N PHE A 112 -13.41 2.79 -11.13
CA PHE A 112 -14.35 2.91 -10.03
C PHE A 112 -14.94 1.54 -9.70
N VAL A 113 -15.38 1.38 -8.45
CA VAL A 113 -16.08 0.18 -8.00
C VAL A 113 -17.56 0.42 -8.25
N ASP A 114 -18.19 -0.44 -9.05
CA ASP A 114 -19.64 -0.42 -9.25
C ASP A 114 -20.37 -0.73 -7.94
N GLU A 115 -21.58 -0.19 -7.82
CA GLU A 115 -22.45 -0.58 -6.71
C GLU A 115 -22.74 -2.08 -6.78
N THR A 116 -22.79 -2.72 -5.61
CA THR A 116 -23.13 -4.14 -5.52
C THR A 116 -24.48 -4.39 -6.21
N PRO A 117 -24.53 -5.22 -7.26
CA PRO A 117 -25.78 -5.52 -7.96
C PRO A 117 -26.84 -6.06 -6.99
N ALA A 118 -28.11 -5.72 -7.22
CA ALA A 118 -29.22 -6.14 -6.36
C ALA A 118 -29.32 -7.66 -6.24
N GLU A 119 -28.95 -8.38 -7.30
CA GLU A 119 -28.90 -9.84 -7.37
C GLU A 119 -27.89 -10.41 -6.37
N LEU A 120 -26.74 -9.74 -6.18
CA LEU A 120 -25.74 -10.16 -5.19
C LEU A 120 -26.15 -9.78 -3.77
N ALA A 121 -26.85 -8.66 -3.59
CA ALA A 121 -27.37 -8.23 -2.30
C ALA A 121 -28.50 -9.12 -1.77
N ALA A 122 -29.24 -9.77 -2.66
CA ALA A 122 -30.36 -10.66 -2.33
C ALA A 122 -29.96 -12.13 -2.08
N LEU A 123 -28.69 -12.48 -2.22
CA LEU A 123 -28.25 -13.88 -2.10
C LEU A 123 -28.45 -14.42 -0.68
N GLU A 124 -28.93 -15.65 -0.61
CA GLU A 124 -29.04 -16.39 0.65
C GLU A 124 -27.66 -16.80 1.17
N LYS A 125 -27.54 -17.08 2.47
CA LYS A 125 -26.25 -17.41 3.10
C LYS A 125 -25.52 -18.56 2.41
N LEU A 126 -26.25 -19.56 1.93
CA LEU A 126 -25.67 -20.69 1.19
C LEU A 126 -25.10 -20.24 -0.16
N GLU A 127 -25.82 -19.41 -0.90
CA GLU A 127 -25.40 -18.90 -2.21
C GLU A 127 -24.18 -17.99 -2.08
N GLN A 128 -24.16 -17.13 -1.07
CA GLN A 128 -22.99 -16.32 -0.72
C GLN A 128 -21.76 -17.21 -0.48
N ILE A 129 -21.92 -18.32 0.26
CA ILE A 129 -20.82 -19.28 0.51
C ILE A 129 -20.34 -19.94 -0.79
N LEU A 130 -21.24 -20.21 -1.75
CA LEU A 130 -20.88 -20.82 -3.03
C LEU A 130 -20.08 -19.88 -3.93
N ILE A 131 -20.38 -18.57 -3.89
CA ILE A 131 -19.66 -17.56 -4.70
C ILE A 131 -18.51 -16.88 -3.96
N ALA A 132 -18.37 -17.09 -2.66
CA ALA A 132 -17.33 -16.46 -1.84
C ALA A 132 -15.93 -16.80 -2.35
N GLN A 133 -15.04 -15.82 -2.28
CA GLN A 133 -13.62 -16.03 -2.57
C GLN A 133 -13.02 -17.02 -1.58
N ARG A 134 -12.41 -18.10 -2.09
CA ARG A 134 -11.74 -19.13 -1.29
C ARG A 134 -10.27 -19.23 -1.65
N ILE A 135 -9.42 -19.26 -0.64
CA ILE A 135 -8.01 -19.61 -0.84
C ILE A 135 -7.92 -21.13 -0.69
N VAL A 136 -7.60 -21.79 -1.79
CA VAL A 136 -7.48 -23.25 -1.85
C VAL A 136 -6.04 -23.64 -1.56
N PHE A 137 -5.85 -24.46 -0.52
CA PHE A 137 -4.58 -25.12 -0.25
C PHE A 137 -4.68 -26.59 -0.66
N GLU A 138 -3.99 -26.95 -1.73
CA GLU A 138 -3.93 -28.31 -2.23
C GLU A 138 -2.51 -28.73 -2.58
N LYS A 139 -2.22 -30.02 -2.38
CA LYS A 139 -0.94 -30.62 -2.77
C LYS A 139 -1.12 -31.38 -4.08
N ILE A 140 -0.55 -30.84 -5.14
CA ILE A 140 -0.50 -31.50 -6.46
C ILE A 140 0.76 -32.37 -6.52
N VAL A 141 0.59 -33.64 -6.89
CA VAL A 141 1.68 -34.58 -7.15
C VAL A 141 1.59 -35.13 -8.57
N ILE A 142 2.74 -35.38 -9.20
CA ILE A 142 2.81 -36.03 -10.50
C ILE A 142 2.85 -37.54 -10.28
N MET A 143 1.97 -38.28 -10.97
CA MET A 143 1.94 -39.73 -10.86
C MET A 143 3.14 -40.37 -11.58
N PRO A 144 3.76 -41.42 -10.99
CA PRO A 144 4.95 -42.07 -11.56
C PRO A 144 4.73 -42.66 -12.96
N LYS A 145 3.50 -43.11 -13.26
CA LYS A 145 3.12 -43.65 -14.57
C LYS A 145 2.06 -42.74 -15.19
N GLY A 146 2.30 -42.30 -16.42
CA GLY A 146 1.39 -41.46 -17.20
C GLY A 146 1.50 -39.95 -16.99
N GLN A 147 2.36 -39.48 -16.06
CA GLN A 147 2.62 -38.05 -15.78
C GLN A 147 1.38 -37.19 -15.46
N GLN A 148 0.23 -37.81 -15.21
CA GLN A 148 -0.99 -37.11 -14.84
C GLN A 148 -0.82 -36.47 -13.46
N ARG A 149 -1.29 -35.22 -13.33
CA ARG A 149 -1.33 -34.50 -12.05
C ARG A 149 -2.49 -35.02 -11.21
N LYS A 150 -2.21 -35.33 -9.95
CA LYS A 150 -3.21 -35.79 -8.98
C LYS A 150 -3.12 -34.95 -7.71
N ILE A 151 -4.27 -34.64 -7.11
CA ILE A 151 -4.33 -34.02 -5.78
C ILE A 151 -4.10 -35.10 -4.71
N LYS A 152 -3.19 -34.84 -3.75
CA LYS A 152 -2.85 -35.76 -2.65
C LYS A 152 -3.19 -35.12 -1.30
N GLY A 153 -4.03 -35.80 -0.53
CA GLY A 153 -4.43 -35.34 0.81
C GLY A 153 -5.71 -34.50 0.77
N ALA A 154 -6.01 -33.84 1.90
CA ALA A 154 -7.19 -32.99 2.03
C ALA A 154 -6.99 -31.67 1.27
N ILE A 155 -8.09 -31.14 0.72
CA ILE A 155 -8.18 -29.79 0.20
C ILE A 155 -8.69 -28.90 1.33
N CYS A 156 -7.86 -27.95 1.76
CA CYS A 156 -8.27 -26.99 2.79
C CYS A 156 -8.78 -25.72 2.09
N ASN A 157 -10.09 -25.52 2.16
CA ASN A 157 -10.74 -24.27 1.77
C ASN A 157 -10.79 -23.34 2.98
N VAL A 158 -10.03 -22.25 2.93
CA VAL A 158 -10.07 -21.24 3.99
C VAL A 158 -11.03 -20.13 3.54
N PRO A 159 -12.13 -19.88 4.29
CA PRO A 159 -12.99 -18.73 4.05
C PRO A 159 -12.19 -17.44 4.18
N VAL A 160 -12.35 -16.50 3.24
CA VAL A 160 -11.75 -15.18 3.33
C VAL A 160 -12.76 -14.23 3.99
N GLU A 161 -12.61 -13.99 5.29
CA GLU A 161 -13.34 -12.92 5.96
C GLU A 161 -12.60 -11.59 5.81
N CYS A 162 -12.96 -10.82 4.78
CA CYS A 162 -12.34 -9.52 4.48
C CYS A 162 -12.46 -8.52 5.65
N ASN A 163 -13.53 -8.63 6.46
CA ASN A 163 -13.82 -7.68 7.54
C ASN A 163 -13.11 -8.02 8.86
N GLN A 164 -12.91 -9.31 9.19
CA GLN A 164 -12.21 -9.72 10.42
C GLN A 164 -10.70 -9.51 10.35
N THR A 165 -10.11 -9.63 9.15
CA THR A 165 -8.65 -9.49 8.96
C THR A 165 -8.12 -8.06 9.19
N CYS A 166 -9.00 -7.07 9.39
CA CYS A 166 -8.66 -5.66 9.59
C CYS A 166 -8.96 -5.12 11.01
N THR A 167 -9.22 -5.98 12.00
CA THR A 167 -9.40 -5.59 13.42
C THR A 167 -8.15 -5.93 14.23
#